data_AF-A0A0S7ZPG1-F1
#
_entry.id   AF-A0A0S7ZPG1-F1
#
_cell.length_a   1.000
_cell.length_b   1.000
_cell.length_c   1.000
_cell.angle_alpha   90.00
_cell.angle_beta   90.00
_cell.angle_gamma   90.00
#
_symmetry.space_group_name_H-M   'P 1'
#
loop_
_entity.id
_entity.type
_entity.pdbx_description
1 polymer ?
#
loop_
_entity_poly.entity_id
_entity_poly.type
_entity_poly.pdbx_seq_one_letter_code
_entity_poly.pdbx_strand_id
1 'polypeptide(L)' 'MKKAKINYEERNLTPKSFRHSLNTILRSAGYSDEKIRASFGWLSDRVQDIYTHWKPEHLIDQGIIIEDIFKEQK' A
#
# COMPACT_ATOMS: atom_id res chain seq x y z
N MET A 1 19.10 8.20 -9.23
CA MET A 1 19.22 8.92 -7.94
C MET A 1 19.94 10.26 -8.10
N LYS A 2 21.24 10.31 -8.48
CA LYS A 2 21.99 11.57 -8.70
C LYS A 2 21.28 12.58 -9.63
N LYS A 3 20.69 12.11 -10.72
CA LYS A 3 19.93 12.94 -11.68
C LYS A 3 18.66 13.56 -11.08
N ALA A 4 18.04 12.90 -10.10
CA ALA A 4 16.85 13.37 -9.40
C ALA A 4 17.17 14.23 -8.16
N LYS A 5 18.47 14.44 -7.84
CA LYS A 5 18.92 15.15 -6.63
C LYS A 5 18.33 14.61 -5.31
N ILE A 6 18.04 13.31 -5.25
CA ILE A 6 17.53 12.65 -4.05
C ILE A 6 18.70 12.01 -3.31
N ASN A 7 18.82 12.29 -2.01
CA ASN A 7 19.70 11.53 -1.11
C ASN A 7 19.04 10.18 -0.80
N TYR A 8 19.43 9.17 -1.56
CA TYR A 8 18.80 7.85 -1.52
C TYR A 8 19.32 6.98 -0.37
N GLU A 9 20.54 7.26 0.11
CA GLU A 9 21.19 6.55 1.22
C GLU A 9 20.53 6.94 2.55
N GLU A 10 20.38 8.25 2.82
CA GLU A 10 19.65 8.74 3.99
C GLU A 10 18.20 8.27 4.02
N ARG A 11 17.57 8.15 2.85
CA ARG A 11 16.19 7.68 2.71
C ARG A 11 16.04 6.16 2.63
N ASN A 12 17.16 5.42 2.70
CA ASN A 12 17.22 3.97 2.58
C ASN A 12 16.39 3.42 1.40
N LEU A 13 16.50 4.07 0.24
CA LEU A 13 15.74 3.72 -0.97
C LEU A 13 16.40 2.53 -1.67
N THR A 14 15.95 1.34 -1.31
CA THR A 14 16.37 0.07 -1.91
C THR A 14 15.29 -0.49 -2.84
N PRO A 15 15.60 -1.48 -3.69
CA PRO A 15 14.58 -2.21 -4.46
C PRO A 15 13.50 -2.83 -3.56
N LYS A 16 13.86 -3.21 -2.33
CA LYS A 16 12.90 -3.68 -1.33
C LYS A 16 11.92 -2.57 -0.94
N SER A 17 12.44 -1.38 -0.63
CA SER A 17 11.65 -0.19 -0.30
C SER A 17 10.65 0.15 -1.42
N PHE A 18 11.07 0.00 -2.69
CA PHE A 18 10.17 0.17 -3.83
C PHE A 18 9.02 -0.84 -3.85
N ARG A 19 9.29 -2.13 -3.60
CA ARG A 19 8.24 -3.16 -3.52
C ARG A 19 7.23 -2.86 -2.40
N HIS A 20 7.69 -2.35 -1.26
CA HIS A 20 6.79 -1.92 -0.17
C HIS A 20 5.84 -0.80 -0.63
N SER A 21 6.39 0.26 -1.22
CA SER A 21 5.60 1.39 -1.68
C SER A 21 4.62 0.99 -2.77
N LEU A 22 5.07 0.21 -3.76
CA LEU A 22 4.22 -0.18 -4.88
C LEU A 22 3.08 -1.11 -4.45
N ASN A 23 3.36 -2.10 -3.59
CA ASN A 23 2.31 -2.96 -3.03
C ASN A 23 1.26 -2.15 -2.26
N THR A 24 1.69 -1.22 -1.41
CA THR A 24 0.77 -0.37 -0.64
C THR A 24 -0.12 0.47 -1.56
N ILE A 25 0.45 1.10 -2.60
CA ILE A 25 -0.31 1.90 -3.57
C ILE A 25 -1.33 1.04 -4.31
N LEU A 26 -0.93 -0.14 -4.79
CA LEU A 26 -1.83 -1.03 -5.54
C LEU A 26 -2.98 -1.54 -4.67
N ARG A 27 -2.71 -1.93 -3.41
CA ARG A 27 -3.77 -2.34 -2.48
C ARG A 27 -4.71 -1.19 -2.15
N SER A 28 -4.16 0.01 -1.90
CA SER A 28 -4.96 1.21 -1.64
C SER A 28 -5.84 1.61 -2.83
N ALA A 29 -5.40 1.33 -4.06
CA ALA A 29 -6.18 1.56 -5.27
C ALA A 29 -7.19 0.42 -5.57
N GLY A 30 -7.35 -0.55 -4.68
CA GLY A 30 -8.33 -1.63 -4.80
C GLY A 30 -7.96 -2.74 -5.80
N TYR A 31 -6.70 -2.84 -6.21
CA TYR A 31 -6.25 -3.96 -7.04
C TYR A 31 -6.29 -5.28 -6.25
N SER A 32 -6.58 -6.39 -6.94
CA SER A 32 -6.72 -7.68 -6.26
C SER A 32 -5.39 -8.21 -5.73
N ASP A 33 -5.44 -8.68 -4.49
CA ASP A 33 -4.25 -9.10 -3.75
C ASP A 33 -3.55 -10.30 -4.43
N GLU A 34 -4.29 -11.23 -5.02
CA GLU A 34 -3.72 -12.37 -5.75
C GLU A 34 -2.94 -11.95 -7.00
N LYS A 35 -3.40 -10.93 -7.73
CA LYS A 35 -2.68 -10.40 -8.91
C LYS A 35 -1.41 -9.65 -8.49
N ILE A 36 -1.50 -8.89 -7.40
CA ILE A 36 -0.32 -8.20 -6.83
C ILE A 36 0.72 -9.23 -6.39
N ARG A 37 0.31 -10.28 -5.65
CA ARG A 37 1.20 -11.36 -5.22
C ARG A 37 1.85 -12.09 -6.39
N ALA A 38 1.07 -12.44 -7.42
CA ALA A 38 1.59 -13.10 -8.62
C ALA A 38 2.65 -12.21 -9.31
N SER A 39 2.42 -10.90 -9.39
CA SER A 39 3.35 -9.94 -9.99
C SER A 39 4.65 -9.78 -9.20
N PHE A 40 4.61 -9.92 -7.88
CA PHE A 40 5.78 -9.82 -7.00
C PHE A 40 6.42 -11.16 -6.62
N GLY A 41 5.86 -12.29 -7.06
CA GLY A 41 6.34 -13.62 -6.71
C GLY A 41 6.15 -13.98 -5.24
N TRP A 42 5.05 -13.53 -4.62
CA TRP A 42 4.74 -13.83 -3.22
C TRP A 42 3.80 -15.03 -3.09
N LEU A 43 4.21 -15.98 -2.25
CA LEU A 43 3.52 -17.26 -2.08
C LEU A 43 2.36 -17.22 -1.09
N SER A 44 2.27 -16.17 -0.27
CA SER A 44 1.21 -16.04 0.74
C SER A 44 0.86 -14.59 0.99
N ASP A 45 -0.34 -14.40 1.54
CA ASP A 45 -0.82 -13.16 2.16
C ASP A 45 0.15 -12.66 3.24
N ARG A 46 0.68 -13.54 4.08
CA ARG A 46 1.64 -13.19 5.14
C ARG A 46 2.87 -12.50 4.57
N VAL A 47 3.39 -12.97 3.43
CA VAL A 47 4.52 -12.31 2.78
C VAL A 47 4.10 -10.93 2.28
N GLN A 48 2.95 -10.82 1.61
CA GLN A 48 2.44 -9.54 1.12
C GLN A 48 2.21 -8.51 2.23
N ASP A 49 1.71 -8.93 3.39
CA ASP A 49 1.41 -8.04 4.52
C ASP A 49 2.69 -7.45 5.13
N ILE A 50 3.79 -8.21 5.17
CA ILE A 50 5.11 -7.68 5.54
C ILE A 50 5.53 -6.53 4.60
N TYR A 51 5.07 -6.57 3.35
CA TYR A 51 5.33 -5.53 2.35
C TYR A 51 4.30 -4.39 2.33
N THR A 52 3.30 -4.38 3.22
CA THR A 52 2.23 -3.38 3.22
C THR A 52 2.44 -2.36 4.35
N HIS A 53 2.38 -1.06 4.03
CA HIS A 53 2.45 0.01 5.03
C HIS A 53 1.20 0.87 4.99
N TRP A 54 0.23 0.56 5.84
CA TRP A 54 -0.98 1.38 5.97
C TRP A 54 -0.68 2.69 6.70
N LYS A 55 -1.27 3.77 6.20
CA LYS A 55 -1.32 5.09 6.84
C LYS A 55 -2.77 5.48 7.01
N PRO A 56 -3.10 6.42 7.92
CA PRO A 56 -4.47 6.91 8.10
C PRO A 56 -5.12 7.34 6.77
N GLU A 57 -4.36 7.99 5.90
CA GLU A 57 -4.83 8.44 4.59
C GLU A 57 -5.35 7.30 3.69
N HIS A 58 -4.86 6.07 3.87
CA HIS A 58 -5.28 4.91 3.07
C HIS A 58 -6.63 4.32 3.53
N LEU A 59 -7.20 4.80 4.64
CA LEU A 59 -8.43 4.29 5.23
C LEU A 59 -9.58 5.32 5.16
N ILE A 60 -9.37 6.47 4.51
CA ILE A 60 -10.35 7.57 4.45
C ILE A 60 -11.68 7.10 3.83
N ASP A 61 -11.62 6.38 2.71
CA ASP A 61 -12.83 5.90 2.02
C ASP A 61 -13.64 4.93 2.88
N GLN A 62 -12.97 4.12 3.71
CA GLN A 62 -13.64 3.23 4.68
C GLN A 62 -14.36 4.05 5.75
N GLY A 63 -13.74 5.14 6.22
CA GLY A 63 -14.36 6.08 7.14
C GLY A 63 -15.65 6.68 6.57
N ILE A 64 -15.64 7.11 5.31
CA ILE A 64 -16.82 7.66 4.63
C ILE A 64 -17.94 6.62 4.56
N ILE A 65 -17.64 5.39 4.14
CA ILE A 65 -18.63 4.30 4.07
C ILE A 65 -19.26 4.02 5.44
N ILE A 66 -18.43 3.98 6.49
CA ILE A 66 -18.90 3.75 7.86
C ILE A 66 -19.83 4.90 8.30
N GLU A 67 -19.44 6.15 8.07
CA GLU A 67 -20.27 7.31 8.40
C GLU A 67 -21.62 7.27 7.71
N ASP A 68 -21.67 6.86 6.44
CA ASP A 68 -22.92 6.78 5.68
C ASP A 68 -23.85 5.68 6.21
N ILE A 69 -23.32 4.50 6.55
CA ILE A 69 -24.09 3.42 7.20
C ILE A 69 -24.75 3.93 8.49
N PHE A 70 -24.04 4.70 9.31
CA PHE A 70 -24.56 5.21 10.57
C PHE A 70 -25.55 6.38 10.39
N LYS A 71 -25.49 7.12 9.28
CA LYS A 71 -26.48 8.17 8.94
C LYS A 71 -27.80 7.55 8.47
N GLU A 72 -27.76 6.46 7.72
CA GLU A 72 -28.96 5.76 7.22
C GLU A 72 -29.78 5.07 8.32
N GLN A 73 -29.22 4.90 9.52
CA GLN A 73 -29.91 4.31 10.68
C GLN A 73 -30.58 5.35 11.62
N LYS A 74 -30.54 6.65 11.28
CA LYS A 74 -31.23 7.73 12.01
C LYS A 74 -32.45 8.21 11.25
#